data_AF-A0A9E7SP45-F1
#
_entry.id   AF-A0A9E7SP45-F1
#
_cell.length_a   1.000
_cell.length_b   1.000
_cell.length_c   1.000
_cell.angle_alpha   90.00
_cell.angle_beta   90.00
_cell.angle_gamma   90.00
#
_symmetry.space_group_name_H-M   'P 1'
#
loop_
_entity.id
_entity.type
_entity.pdbx_description
1 polymer ?
#
loop_
_entity_poly.entity_id
_entity_poly.type
_entity_poly.pdbx_seq_one_letter_code
_entity_poly.pdbx_strand_id
1 'polypeptide(L)'
;MLADTSAVDTSNSHAIFYYACYRSEFQENIGIIREFYAKYGLQNLRWVPTETQGQYEIIATTPEGVDINLADAGAGLNALFPIVTALAFYPKGSTIFIEHPEMHLHPKLQYELAEFFLMVSEKRDYQLIIETHSEHLLYGLLNAVASKRLSPEDLVIYSSRKEQGESVFNRLIVHEDGSVEGDLQDFFEADIDVFLDWLKA
;
A
#
# COMPACT_ATOMS: atom_id res chain seq x y z
N MET A 1 16.64 25.66 3.48
CA MET A 1 16.41 27.08 3.17
C MET A 1 14.93 27.19 2.82
N LEU A 2 14.10 27.76 3.69
CA LEU A 2 12.66 27.92 3.42
C LEU A 2 12.53 28.82 2.19
N ALA A 3 11.86 28.34 1.15
CA ALA A 3 11.60 29.14 -0.04
C ALA A 3 10.80 30.40 0.37
N ASP A 4 11.15 31.55 -0.20
CA ASP A 4 10.50 32.82 0.11
C ASP A 4 9.04 32.78 -0.40
N THR A 5 8.09 32.85 0.52
CA THR A 5 6.65 32.80 0.23
C THR A 5 6.12 34.05 -0.48
N SER A 6 6.92 35.12 -0.54
CA SER A 6 6.45 36.43 -1.05
C SER A 6 6.37 36.53 -2.57
N ALA A 7 6.93 35.56 -3.30
CA ALA A 7 7.00 35.57 -4.77
C ALA A 7 6.09 34.54 -5.47
N VAL A 8 5.30 33.76 -4.74
CA VAL A 8 4.43 32.74 -5.33
C VAL A 8 3.11 33.37 -5.76
N ASP A 9 2.75 33.23 -7.04
CA ASP A 9 1.43 33.61 -7.53
C ASP A 9 0.36 32.70 -6.91
N THR A 10 -0.35 33.21 -5.91
CA THR A 10 -1.41 32.48 -5.21
C THR A 10 -2.71 32.37 -6.01
N SER A 11 -2.79 32.99 -7.19
CA SER A 11 -3.92 32.82 -8.12
C SER A 11 -3.70 31.67 -9.11
N ASN A 12 -2.47 31.14 -9.19
CA ASN A 12 -2.11 30.02 -10.04
C ASN A 12 -1.88 28.76 -9.19
N SER A 13 -2.81 27.82 -9.27
CA SER A 13 -2.75 26.55 -8.55
C SER A 13 -1.52 25.70 -8.90
N HIS A 14 -1.03 25.77 -10.15
CA HIS A 14 0.22 25.11 -10.55
C HIS A 14 1.44 25.73 -9.85
N ALA A 15 1.50 27.06 -9.75
CA ALA A 15 2.58 27.74 -9.04
C ALA A 15 2.61 27.38 -7.55
N ILE A 16 1.45 27.32 -6.90
CA ILE A 16 1.33 26.88 -5.50
C ILE A 16 1.82 25.45 -5.31
N PHE A 17 1.40 24.53 -6.18
CA PHE A 17 1.82 23.14 -6.10
C PHE A 17 3.32 22.97 -6.29
N TYR A 18 3.91 23.62 -7.30
CA TYR A 18 5.36 23.57 -7.49
C TYR A 18 6.11 24.14 -6.29
N TYR A 19 5.61 25.22 -5.69
CA TYR A 19 6.17 25.73 -4.45
C TYR A 19 6.08 24.70 -3.31
N ALA A 20 4.95 24.02 -3.16
CA ALA A 20 4.79 22.94 -2.19
C ALA A 20 5.78 21.79 -2.46
N CYS A 21 6.03 21.46 -3.72
CA CYS A 21 7.03 20.47 -4.12
C CYS A 21 8.42 20.81 -3.61
N TYR A 22 8.82 22.08 -3.45
CA TYR A 22 10.14 22.43 -2.92
C TYR A 22 10.26 22.28 -1.39
N ARG A 23 9.17 22.01 -0.67
CA ARG A 23 9.24 21.77 0.77
C ARG A 23 9.89 20.41 1.05
N SER A 24 10.76 20.37 2.06
CA SER A 24 11.49 19.16 2.43
C SER A 24 10.57 17.99 2.78
N GLU A 25 9.49 18.27 3.51
CA GLU A 25 8.47 17.29 3.86
C GLU A 25 7.79 16.71 2.61
N PHE A 26 7.46 17.56 1.63
CA PHE A 26 6.86 17.11 0.39
C PHE A 26 7.84 16.24 -0.43
N GLN A 27 9.12 16.62 -0.49
CA GLN A 27 10.15 15.81 -1.16
C GLN A 27 10.34 14.44 -0.49
N GLU A 28 10.31 14.38 0.84
CA GLU A 28 10.36 13.12 1.58
C GLU A 28 9.14 12.24 1.28
N ASN A 29 7.94 12.82 1.26
CA ASN A 29 6.70 12.13 0.93
C ASN A 29 6.72 11.59 -0.51
N ILE A 30 7.09 12.40 -1.51
CA ILE A 30 7.26 11.93 -2.89
C ILE A 30 8.30 10.81 -2.96
N GLY A 31 9.38 10.89 -2.16
CA GLY A 31 10.42 9.87 -2.11
C GLY A 31 9.85 8.47 -1.86
N ILE A 32 8.90 8.35 -0.94
CA ILE A 32 8.19 7.08 -0.66
C ILE A 32 7.41 6.58 -1.87
N ILE A 33 6.67 7.47 -2.53
CA ILE A 33 5.88 7.14 -3.73
C ILE A 33 6.82 6.67 -4.85
N ARG A 34 7.90 7.41 -5.11
CA ARG A 34 8.90 7.06 -6.13
C ARG A 34 9.58 5.72 -5.84
N GLU A 35 9.95 5.48 -4.59
CA GLU A 35 10.58 4.22 -4.17
C GLU A 35 9.66 3.02 -4.43
N PHE A 36 8.36 3.17 -4.14
CA PHE A 36 7.36 2.14 -4.44
C PHE A 36 7.28 1.85 -5.95
N TYR A 37 7.08 2.89 -6.77
CA TYR A 37 6.88 2.73 -8.21
C TYR A 37 8.14 2.32 -8.98
N ALA A 38 9.32 2.67 -8.48
CA ALA A 38 10.60 2.27 -9.08
C ALA A 38 10.78 0.74 -9.12
N LYS A 39 10.21 0.00 -8.16
CA LYS A 39 10.22 -1.48 -8.14
C LYS A 39 9.54 -2.10 -9.36
N TYR A 40 8.64 -1.36 -10.00
CA TYR A 40 7.88 -1.79 -11.17
C TYR A 40 8.41 -1.18 -12.48
N GLY A 41 9.64 -0.65 -12.46
CA GLY A 41 10.25 0.00 -13.63
C GLY A 41 9.72 1.41 -13.90
N LEU A 42 8.91 1.98 -13.01
CA LEU A 42 8.37 3.33 -13.16
C LEU A 42 9.26 4.32 -12.41
N GLN A 43 10.25 4.86 -13.10
CA GLN A 43 11.25 5.78 -12.54
C GLN A 43 10.81 7.23 -12.70
N ASN A 44 11.47 8.14 -11.98
CA ASN A 44 11.28 9.59 -12.13
C ASN A 44 9.80 10.06 -12.11
N LEU A 45 8.99 9.45 -11.24
CA LEU A 45 7.57 9.80 -11.12
C LEU A 45 7.43 11.29 -10.78
N ARG A 46 6.65 12.00 -11.59
CA ARG A 46 6.51 13.46 -11.55
C ARG A 46 5.10 13.90 -11.91
N TRP A 47 4.67 14.98 -11.30
CA TRP A 47 3.41 15.65 -11.60
C TRP A 47 3.66 16.68 -12.70
N VAL A 48 2.92 16.56 -13.79
CA VAL A 48 3.00 17.43 -14.96
C VAL A 48 1.69 18.20 -15.06
N PRO A 49 1.68 19.53 -14.99
CA PRO A 49 0.47 20.33 -15.07
C PRO A 49 -0.15 20.19 -16.45
N THR A 50 -1.48 20.13 -16.51
CA THR A 50 -2.21 20.20 -17.78
C THR A 50 -2.57 21.65 -18.10
N GLU A 51 -3.23 21.88 -19.24
CA GLU A 51 -3.76 23.20 -19.59
C GLU A 51 -4.85 23.68 -18.60
N THR A 52 -5.51 22.76 -17.91
CA THR A 52 -6.53 23.06 -16.92
C THR A 52 -5.88 23.35 -15.57
N GLN A 53 -6.17 24.52 -14.99
CA GLN A 53 -5.67 24.86 -13.67
C GLN A 53 -6.04 23.82 -12.61
N GLY A 54 -5.05 23.42 -11.81
CA GLY A 54 -5.21 22.48 -10.70
C GLY A 54 -5.27 21.02 -11.13
N GLN A 55 -5.20 20.73 -12.43
CA GLN A 55 -5.10 19.38 -12.95
C GLN A 55 -3.65 19.04 -13.29
N TYR A 56 -3.28 17.79 -13.00
CA TYR A 56 -1.96 17.24 -13.26
C TYR A 56 -2.09 15.81 -13.78
N GLU A 57 -1.20 15.48 -14.71
CA GLU A 57 -0.91 14.11 -15.07
C GLU A 57 0.28 13.62 -14.24
N ILE A 58 0.28 12.32 -13.94
CA ILE A 58 1.40 11.69 -13.25
C ILE A 58 2.18 10.92 -14.32
N ILE A 59 3.37 11.41 -14.62
CA ILE A 59 4.24 10.81 -15.62
C ILE A 59 5.36 10.06 -14.93
N ALA A 60 5.63 8.84 -15.38
CA ALA A 60 6.81 8.06 -15.02
C ALA A 60 7.64 7.77 -16.27
N THR A 61 8.93 7.53 -16.08
CA THR A 61 9.86 7.17 -17.14
C THR A 61 10.24 5.69 -16.99
N THR A 62 10.08 4.91 -18.06
CA THR A 62 10.50 3.51 -18.10
C THR A 62 12.04 3.39 -18.11
N PRO A 63 12.62 2.21 -17.85
CA PRO A 63 14.07 2.02 -17.91
C PRO A 63 14.67 2.31 -19.29
N GLU A 64 13.87 2.20 -20.36
CA GLU A 64 14.24 2.51 -21.74
C GLU A 64 14.19 4.02 -22.06
N GLY A 65 13.81 4.86 -21.08
CA GLY A 65 13.71 6.31 -21.24
C GLY A 65 12.40 6.79 -21.88
N VAL A 66 11.36 5.96 -21.89
CA VAL A 66 10.04 6.33 -22.43
C VAL A 66 9.18 6.91 -21.31
N ASP A 67 8.60 8.07 -21.54
CA ASP A 67 7.62 8.64 -20.62
C ASP A 67 6.25 8.02 -20.85
N ILE A 68 5.61 7.59 -19.76
CA ILE A 68 4.26 7.04 -19.75
C ILE A 68 3.42 7.75 -18.69
N ASN A 69 2.13 7.89 -18.96
CA ASN A 69 1.18 8.29 -17.93
C ASN A 69 0.94 7.11 -16.99
N LEU A 70 0.95 7.34 -15.67
CA LEU A 70 0.69 6.30 -14.68
C LEU A 70 -0.70 5.67 -14.88
N ALA A 71 -1.66 6.44 -15.39
CA ALA A 71 -2.97 5.93 -15.77
C ALA A 71 -2.90 4.79 -16.80
N ASP A 72 -1.86 4.76 -17.64
CA ASP A 72 -1.63 3.77 -18.69
C ASP A 72 -0.66 2.65 -18.28
N ALA A 73 -0.07 2.72 -17.07
CA ALA A 73 0.93 1.76 -16.59
C ALA A 73 0.34 0.40 -16.18
N GLY A 74 -0.98 0.30 -16.07
CA GLY A 74 -1.71 -0.92 -15.71
C GLY A 74 -2.67 -0.71 -14.55
N ALA A 75 -3.84 -1.35 -14.62
CA ALA A 75 -4.95 -1.13 -13.68
C ALA A 75 -4.56 -1.31 -12.21
N GLY A 76 -3.76 -2.33 -11.88
CA GLY A 76 -3.34 -2.58 -10.50
C GLY A 76 -2.40 -1.51 -9.93
N LEU A 77 -1.43 -1.03 -10.73
CA LEU A 77 -0.51 0.03 -10.30
C LEU A 77 -1.21 1.38 -10.13
N ASN A 78 -2.21 1.65 -10.97
CA ASN A 78 -3.05 2.83 -10.84
C ASN A 78 -3.97 2.75 -9.61
N ALA A 79 -4.55 1.59 -9.33
CA ALA A 79 -5.38 1.36 -8.14
C ALA A 79 -4.61 1.57 -6.82
N LEU A 80 -3.31 1.27 -6.80
CA LEU A 80 -2.45 1.48 -5.63
C LEU A 80 -2.04 2.94 -5.41
N PHE A 81 -2.11 3.79 -6.44
CA PHE A 81 -1.67 5.18 -6.36
C PHE A 81 -2.33 5.96 -5.21
N PRO A 82 -3.67 5.95 -5.01
CA PRO A 82 -4.29 6.65 -3.89
C PRO A 82 -3.83 6.11 -2.53
N ILE A 83 -3.67 4.79 -2.38
CA ILE A 83 -3.24 4.17 -1.13
C ILE A 83 -1.80 4.57 -0.79
N VAL A 84 -0.88 4.40 -1.75
CA VAL A 84 0.54 4.74 -1.59
C VAL A 84 0.71 6.24 -1.34
N THR A 85 -0.05 7.08 -2.05
CA THR A 85 -0.02 8.53 -1.86
C THR A 85 -0.55 8.93 -0.50
N ALA A 86 -1.69 8.39 -0.06
CA ALA A 86 -2.25 8.70 1.26
C ALA A 86 -1.25 8.33 2.37
N LEU A 87 -0.68 7.12 2.32
CA LEU A 87 0.31 6.66 3.30
C LEU A 87 1.61 7.48 3.27
N ALA A 88 2.01 8.00 2.12
CA ALA A 88 3.15 8.90 2.01
C ALA A 88 2.91 10.28 2.65
N PHE A 89 1.66 10.73 2.74
CA PHE A 89 1.29 12.10 3.17
C PHE A 89 0.60 12.19 4.53
N TYR A 90 0.12 11.08 5.10
CA TYR A 90 -0.44 11.11 6.44
C TYR A 90 0.59 11.59 7.49
N PRO A 91 0.13 12.27 8.56
CA PRO A 91 1.04 12.68 9.63
C PRO A 91 1.71 11.48 10.29
N LYS A 92 3.01 11.56 10.58
CA LYS A 92 3.74 10.56 11.37
C LYS A 92 2.99 10.22 12.67
N GLY A 93 2.95 8.95 13.07
CA GLY A 93 2.22 8.54 14.29
C GLY A 93 0.73 8.27 14.10
N SER A 94 0.22 8.28 12.86
CA SER A 94 -1.21 8.12 12.58
C SER A 94 -1.68 6.66 12.69
N THR A 95 -2.90 6.46 13.18
CA THR A 95 -3.66 5.20 13.02
C THR A 95 -4.48 5.26 11.75
N ILE A 96 -4.30 4.29 10.86
CA ILE A 96 -4.83 4.31 9.50
C ILE A 96 -5.60 3.01 9.26
N PHE A 97 -6.87 3.16 8.88
CA PHE A 97 -7.74 2.06 8.49
C PHE A 97 -7.73 1.93 6.97
N ILE A 98 -7.55 0.70 6.48
CA ILE A 98 -7.50 0.40 5.05
C ILE A 98 -8.40 -0.82 4.80
N GLU A 99 -9.43 -0.63 3.99
CA GLU A 99 -10.35 -1.70 3.60
C GLU A 99 -10.01 -2.21 2.21
N HIS A 100 -9.99 -3.54 2.06
CA HIS A 100 -9.76 -4.27 0.81
C HIS A 100 -8.65 -3.69 -0.10
N PRO A 101 -7.43 -3.42 0.42
CA PRO A 101 -6.36 -2.82 -0.38
C PRO A 101 -5.90 -3.72 -1.55
N GLU A 102 -6.24 -5.00 -1.53
CA GLU A 102 -5.93 -6.00 -2.56
C GLU A 102 -6.83 -5.94 -3.80
N MET A 103 -7.92 -5.17 -3.76
CA MET A 103 -8.96 -5.23 -4.79
C MET A 103 -8.37 -4.92 -6.17
N HIS A 104 -8.65 -5.78 -7.15
CA HIS A 104 -8.13 -5.68 -8.52
C HIS A 104 -6.60 -5.87 -8.70
N LEU A 105 -5.88 -6.30 -7.65
CA LEU A 105 -4.45 -6.56 -7.73
C LEU A 105 -4.16 -8.02 -8.10
N HIS A 106 -3.15 -8.22 -8.93
CA HIS A 106 -2.57 -9.53 -9.14
C HIS A 106 -1.95 -10.05 -7.82
N PRO A 107 -2.04 -11.36 -7.50
CA PRO A 107 -1.45 -11.98 -6.31
C PRO A 107 -0.08 -11.45 -5.90
N LYS A 108 0.85 -11.39 -6.86
CA LYS A 108 2.20 -10.84 -6.66
C LYS A 108 2.20 -9.43 -6.07
N LEU A 109 1.34 -8.53 -6.57
CA LEU A 109 1.24 -7.15 -6.07
C LEU A 109 0.65 -7.10 -4.65
N GLN A 110 -0.22 -8.03 -4.28
CA GLN A 110 -0.78 -8.10 -2.93
C GLN A 110 0.30 -8.47 -1.89
N TYR A 111 1.20 -9.39 -2.24
CA TYR A 111 2.37 -9.71 -1.42
C TYR A 111 3.33 -8.51 -1.30
N GLU A 112 3.62 -7.83 -2.41
CA GLU A 112 4.47 -6.63 -2.40
C GLU A 112 3.82 -5.45 -1.64
N LEU A 113 2.49 -5.41 -1.59
CA LEU A 113 1.76 -4.43 -0.79
C LEU A 113 1.93 -4.65 0.71
N ALA A 114 1.98 -5.91 1.18
CA ALA A 114 2.33 -6.22 2.57
C ALA A 114 3.72 -5.68 2.94
N GLU A 115 4.71 -5.89 2.07
CA GLU A 115 6.07 -5.35 2.26
C GLU A 115 6.10 -3.81 2.30
N PHE A 116 5.28 -3.16 1.46
CA PHE A 116 5.13 -1.71 1.51
C PHE A 116 4.50 -1.23 2.81
N PHE A 117 3.47 -1.92 3.31
CA PHE A 117 2.84 -1.60 4.60
C PHE A 117 3.81 -1.70 5.76
N LEU A 118 4.65 -2.73 5.80
CA LEU A 118 5.70 -2.86 6.82
C LEU A 118 6.69 -1.71 6.77
N MET A 119 7.22 -1.41 5.57
CA MET A 119 8.18 -0.34 5.39
C MET A 119 7.61 1.03 5.79
N VAL A 120 6.40 1.35 5.35
CA VAL A 120 5.80 2.66 5.67
C VAL A 120 5.38 2.75 7.13
N SER A 121 4.91 1.65 7.72
CA SER A 121 4.62 1.56 9.16
C SER A 121 5.85 1.89 9.99
N GLU A 122 6.98 1.25 9.72
CA GLU A 122 8.25 1.51 10.42
C GLU A 122 8.75 2.94 10.19
N LYS A 123 8.79 3.38 8.93
CA LYS A 123 9.33 4.71 8.57
C LYS A 123 8.51 5.86 9.13
N ARG A 124 7.19 5.68 9.25
CA ARG A 124 6.24 6.72 9.65
C ARG A 124 5.62 6.50 11.04
N ASP A 125 6.04 5.45 11.75
CA ASP A 125 5.48 5.10 13.05
C ASP A 125 3.95 4.99 12.99
N TYR A 126 3.43 4.33 11.96
CA TYR A 126 1.98 4.18 11.77
C TYR A 126 1.44 2.96 12.50
N GLN A 127 0.20 3.06 12.96
CA GLN A 127 -0.62 1.89 13.28
C GLN A 127 -1.53 1.60 12.09
N LEU A 128 -1.27 0.51 11.38
CA LEU A 128 -2.10 0.09 10.25
C LEU A 128 -3.14 -0.93 10.71
N ILE A 129 -4.41 -0.67 10.43
CA ILE A 129 -5.53 -1.60 10.63
C ILE A 129 -6.07 -1.94 9.26
N ILE A 130 -5.83 -3.17 8.82
CA ILE A 130 -6.10 -3.61 7.46
C ILE A 130 -7.18 -4.68 7.50
N GLU A 131 -8.22 -4.47 6.72
CA GLU A 131 -9.24 -5.47 6.45
C GLU A 131 -9.00 -6.04 5.05
N THR A 132 -8.91 -7.36 4.96
CA THR A 132 -8.47 -8.06 3.75
C THR A 132 -8.99 -9.49 3.70
N HIS A 133 -9.25 -9.94 2.47
CA HIS A 133 -9.51 -11.33 2.11
C HIS A 133 -8.32 -11.96 1.37
N SER A 134 -7.20 -11.25 1.26
CA SER A 134 -6.02 -11.71 0.52
C SER A 134 -5.12 -12.62 1.35
N GLU A 135 -5.02 -13.88 0.96
CA GLU A 135 -4.00 -14.78 1.53
C GLU A 135 -2.58 -14.33 1.21
N HIS A 136 -2.36 -13.71 0.05
CA HIS A 136 -1.04 -13.24 -0.35
C HIS A 136 -0.55 -12.08 0.53
N LEU A 137 -1.45 -11.19 0.97
CA LEU A 137 -1.13 -10.12 1.91
C LEU A 137 -0.81 -10.71 3.29
N LEU A 138 -1.65 -11.62 3.78
CA LEU A 138 -1.43 -12.32 5.05
C LEU A 138 -0.07 -13.05 5.05
N TYR A 139 0.22 -13.82 4.01
CA TYR A 139 1.50 -14.52 3.87
C TYR A 139 2.69 -13.58 3.78
N GLY A 140 2.54 -12.40 3.17
CA GLY A 140 3.57 -11.36 3.17
C GLY A 140 3.96 -10.93 4.58
N LEU A 141 2.96 -10.64 5.42
CA LEU A 141 3.16 -10.25 6.82
C LEU A 141 3.76 -11.39 7.66
N LEU A 142 3.23 -12.61 7.52
CA LEU A 142 3.75 -13.79 8.23
C LEU A 142 5.18 -14.14 7.80
N ASN A 143 5.51 -14.00 6.52
CA ASN A 143 6.86 -14.19 6.02
C ASN A 143 7.83 -13.14 6.59
N ALA A 144 7.37 -11.91 6.82
CA ALA A 144 8.19 -10.90 7.48
C ALA A 144 8.50 -11.26 8.93
N VAL A 145 7.55 -11.89 9.64
CA VAL A 145 7.78 -12.47 10.97
C VAL A 145 8.80 -13.61 10.90
N ALA A 146 8.58 -14.59 10.03
CA ALA A 146 9.50 -15.73 9.84
C ALA A 146 10.93 -15.28 9.47
N SER A 147 11.05 -14.18 8.73
CA SER A 147 12.31 -13.56 8.31
C SER A 147 12.92 -12.62 9.36
N LYS A 148 12.32 -12.49 10.55
CA LYS A 148 12.74 -11.60 11.65
C LYS A 148 12.78 -10.11 11.30
N ARG A 149 11.96 -9.70 10.32
CA ARG A 149 11.77 -8.29 9.93
C ARG A 149 10.61 -7.63 10.68
N LEU A 150 9.72 -8.43 11.25
CA LEU A 150 8.59 -8.00 12.07
C LEU A 150 8.56 -8.85 13.35
N SER A 151 8.34 -8.22 14.50
CA SER A 151 8.10 -8.96 15.74
C SER A 151 6.70 -9.59 15.70
N PRO A 152 6.51 -10.85 16.15
CA PRO A 152 5.18 -11.43 16.31
C PRO A 152 4.25 -10.57 17.18
N GLU A 153 4.81 -9.81 18.13
CA GLU A 153 4.04 -8.92 19.02
C GLU A 153 3.48 -7.69 18.30
N ASP A 154 4.14 -7.26 17.21
CA ASP A 154 3.74 -6.11 16.40
C ASP A 154 2.70 -6.49 15.32
N LEU A 155 2.41 -7.79 15.15
CA LEU A 155 1.42 -8.30 14.23
C LEU A 155 0.23 -8.90 14.98
N VAL A 156 -0.91 -8.23 14.95
CA VAL A 156 -2.17 -8.73 15.53
C VAL A 156 -3.13 -9.10 14.41
N ILE A 157 -3.53 -10.36 14.37
CA ILE A 157 -4.47 -10.88 13.37
C ILE A 157 -5.76 -11.30 14.05
N TYR A 158 -6.88 -10.87 13.48
CA TYR A 158 -8.22 -11.31 13.86
C TYR A 158 -8.87 -11.98 12.65
N SER A 159 -9.34 -13.22 12.84
CA SER A 159 -10.29 -13.85 11.94
C SER A 159 -11.70 -13.37 12.30
N SER A 160 -12.43 -12.81 11.34
CA SER A 160 -13.77 -12.25 11.54
C SER A 160 -14.79 -13.11 10.83
N ARG A 161 -15.85 -13.48 11.55
CA ARG A 161 -16.96 -14.26 11.00
C ARG A 161 -18.30 -13.79 11.53
N LYS A 162 -19.37 -14.12 10.81
CA LYS A 162 -20.73 -13.78 11.20
C LYS A 162 -21.39 -14.99 11.86
N GLU A 163 -21.61 -14.93 13.17
CA GLU A 163 -22.33 -15.94 13.92
C GLU A 163 -23.65 -15.37 14.44
N GLN A 164 -24.77 -16.04 14.14
CA GLN A 164 -26.11 -15.65 14.65
C GLN A 164 -26.52 -14.18 14.38
N GLY A 165 -25.93 -13.53 13.38
CA GLY A 165 -26.20 -12.13 13.03
C GLY A 165 -25.18 -11.12 13.59
N GLU A 166 -24.25 -11.56 14.44
CA GLU A 166 -23.20 -10.74 15.04
C GLU A 166 -21.83 -11.02 14.42
N SER A 167 -20.95 -10.02 14.42
CA SER A 167 -19.55 -10.18 14.00
C SER A 167 -18.71 -10.66 15.18
N VAL A 168 -18.18 -11.88 15.08
CA VAL A 168 -17.29 -12.49 16.07
C VAL A 168 -15.86 -12.44 15.55
N PHE A 169 -14.96 -11.91 16.38
CA PHE A 169 -13.54 -11.79 16.06
C PHE A 169 -12.72 -12.74 16.92
N ASN A 170 -11.98 -13.64 16.27
CA ASN A 170 -11.07 -14.57 16.93
C ASN A 170 -9.64 -14.12 16.69
N ARG A 171 -8.92 -13.80 17.77
CA ARG A 171 -7.51 -13.45 17.68
C ARG A 171 -6.69 -14.71 17.40
N LEU A 172 -5.81 -14.63 16.41
CA LEU A 172 -4.86 -15.69 16.09
C LEU A 172 -3.56 -15.48 16.86
N ILE A 173 -2.86 -16.58 17.14
CA ILE A 173 -1.54 -16.58 17.77
C ILE A 173 -0.50 -16.71 16.65
N VAL A 174 0.39 -15.72 16.55
CA VAL A 174 1.51 -15.72 15.60
C VAL A 174 2.77 -16.15 16.33
N HIS A 175 3.45 -17.17 15.81
CA HIS A 175 4.69 -17.69 16.38
C HIS A 175 5.93 -17.07 15.72
N GLU A 176 7.10 -17.21 16.34
CA GLU A 176 8.37 -16.62 15.84
C GLU A 176 8.80 -17.17 14.46
N ASP A 177 8.34 -18.35 14.08
CA ASP A 177 8.61 -18.95 12.77
C ASP A 177 7.62 -18.50 11.68
N GLY A 178 6.69 -17.59 12.01
CA GLY A 178 5.65 -17.10 11.12
C GLY A 178 4.45 -18.05 10.97
N SER A 179 4.41 -19.17 11.70
CA SER A 179 3.23 -20.02 11.76
C SER A 179 2.11 -19.35 12.57
N VAL A 180 0.87 -19.73 12.26
CA VAL A 180 -0.34 -19.18 12.90
C VAL A 180 -1.14 -20.31 13.53
N GLU A 181 -1.51 -20.12 14.78
CA GLU A 181 -2.43 -20.98 15.51
C GLU A 181 -3.77 -20.26 15.72
N GLY A 182 -4.86 -20.95 15.37
CA GLY A 182 -6.22 -20.44 15.44
C GLY A 182 -7.02 -20.83 14.20
N ASP A 183 -8.26 -20.37 14.15
CA ASP A 183 -9.22 -20.77 13.13
C ASP A 183 -9.17 -19.83 11.91
N LEU A 184 -8.66 -20.36 10.79
CA LEU A 184 -8.62 -19.73 9.47
C LEU A 184 -9.45 -20.52 8.45
N GLN A 185 -10.40 -21.36 8.89
CA GLN A 185 -11.18 -22.25 8.02
C GLN A 185 -11.79 -21.52 6.82
N ASP A 186 -12.51 -20.42 7.07
CA ASP A 186 -13.17 -19.63 6.02
C ASP A 186 -12.20 -18.98 5.01
N PHE A 187 -10.91 -18.87 5.36
CA PHE A 187 -9.90 -18.19 4.55
C PHE A 187 -9.20 -19.14 3.56
N PHE A 188 -9.22 -20.46 3.79
CA PHE A 188 -8.53 -21.45 2.96
C PHE A 188 -9.41 -22.60 2.42
N GLU A 189 -10.56 -22.88 3.03
CA GLU A 189 -11.33 -24.10 2.74
C GLU A 189 -11.91 -24.16 1.33
N ALA A 190 -12.38 -23.03 0.77
CA ALA A 190 -13.03 -23.03 -0.55
C ALA A 190 -12.10 -23.58 -1.66
N ASP A 191 -10.82 -23.24 -1.63
CA ASP A 191 -9.86 -23.71 -2.63
C ASP A 191 -9.35 -25.12 -2.33
N ILE A 192 -9.18 -25.47 -1.05
CA ILE A 192 -8.69 -26.80 -0.63
C ILE A 192 -9.74 -27.87 -0.91
N ASP A 193 -11.01 -27.63 -0.60
CA ASP A 193 -12.08 -28.60 -0.83
C ASP A 193 -12.27 -28.87 -2.31
N VAL A 194 -12.28 -27.82 -3.14
CA VAL A 194 -12.34 -27.94 -4.60
C VAL A 194 -11.13 -28.71 -5.15
N PHE A 195 -9.92 -28.42 -4.63
CA PHE A 195 -8.70 -29.13 -5.03
C PHE A 195 -8.72 -30.61 -4.62
N LEU A 196 -9.17 -30.93 -3.41
CA LEU A 196 -9.30 -32.30 -2.92
C LEU A 196 -10.37 -33.08 -3.68
N ASP A 197 -11.46 -32.43 -4.08
CA ASP A 197 -12.49 -33.03 -4.92
C ASP A 197 -11.96 -33.31 -6.33
N TRP A 198 -11.16 -32.40 -6.90
CA TRP A 198 -10.48 -32.63 -8.17
C TRP A 198 -9.49 -33.81 -8.10
N LEU A 199 -8.69 -33.93 -7.03
CA LEU A 199 -7.74 -35.05 -6.85
C LEU A 199 -8.44 -36.41 -6.73
N LYS A 200 -9.69 -36.44 -6.29
CA LYS A 200 -10.49 -37.66 -6.15
C LYS A 200 -11.25 -38.04 -7.43
N ALA A 201 -11.28 -37.16 -8.44
CA ALA A 201 -11.96 -37.35 -9.73
C ALA A 201 -11.07 -38.07 -10.75
#